data_AF-A0A131ZTJ2-F1
#
_entry.id   AF-A0A131ZTJ2-F1
#
_cell.length_a   1.000
_cell.length_b   1.000
_cell.length_c   1.000
_cell.angle_alpha   90.00
_cell.angle_beta   90.00
_cell.angle_gamma   90.00
#
_symmetry.space_group_name_H-M   'P 1'
#
loop_
_entity.id
_entity.type
_entity.pdbx_description
1 polymer ?
#
loop_
_entity_poly.entity_id
_entity_poly.type
_entity_poly.pdbx_seq_one_letter_code
_entity_poly.pdbx_strand_id
1 'polypeptide(L)'
;MEFLIFFFLFEMIFFIMFLYLMMNGKTMKRIQASLYMFFFTFMFSLPLLIMMMTMFYLSNSQNFSMLSYIQINNSFLNKMMMVFMMIVFLVKLPIYMFHMWLPKAHVEAPLEGSMILAGVLLKLGGYGVIRFSFLTKNFFKMTSNLSNILVFTAILGSLIMSLVCLRQSDMKSIIAYSSVVHMSIMFMGIMSFSSMQGNQGSLMMMIAHGFISPLMFFSVDYIYNKMNSRSIFIMKSINYKMSKFYIMWMFCLMLNMSFPIFMSFFSEVMVMASLSNNNMILIFILIMTLFFSAAYNIFLFIFCCHGKSIMKKSMKMNSLFMLYYSLMIYFVLVYPIFMLWYFSFNKY
;
A
#
# COMPACT_ATOMS: atom_id res chain seq x y z
N MET A 1 -13.74 -15.74 -13.14
CA MET A 1 -14.46 -14.63 -12.49
C MET A 1 -14.95 -13.72 -13.58
N GLU A 2 -16.23 -13.41 -13.55
CA GLU A 2 -16.81 -12.45 -14.47
C GLU A 2 -16.33 -11.04 -14.11
N PHE A 3 -16.00 -10.29 -15.15
CA PHE A 3 -15.41 -8.97 -15.06
C PHE A 3 -16.33 -7.95 -14.36
N LEU A 4 -17.64 -8.07 -14.58
CA LEU A 4 -18.67 -7.26 -13.93
C LEU A 4 -18.82 -7.61 -12.45
N ILE A 5 -18.81 -8.90 -12.10
CA ILE A 5 -18.85 -9.34 -10.70
C ILE A 5 -17.65 -8.79 -9.92
N PHE A 6 -16.45 -8.84 -10.51
CA PHE A 6 -15.27 -8.22 -9.92
C PHE A 6 -15.49 -6.73 -9.65
N PHE A 7 -16.02 -5.98 -10.62
CA PHE A 7 -16.29 -4.56 -10.46
C PHE A 7 -17.29 -4.26 -9.34
N PHE A 8 -18.45 -4.94 -9.33
CA PHE A 8 -19.48 -4.73 -8.31
C PHE A 8 -18.95 -5.03 -6.91
N LEU A 9 -18.30 -6.17 -6.71
CA LEU A 9 -17.70 -6.51 -5.41
C LEU A 9 -16.63 -5.49 -5.01
N PHE A 10 -15.82 -5.06 -5.97
CA PHE A 10 -14.76 -4.09 -5.74
C PHE A 10 -15.29 -2.72 -5.32
N GLU A 11 -16.40 -2.24 -5.89
CA GLU A 11 -17.02 -0.98 -5.46
C GLU A 11 -17.77 -1.12 -4.14
N MET A 12 -18.49 -2.22 -3.93
CA MET A 12 -19.27 -2.46 -2.71
C MET A 12 -18.38 -2.40 -1.46
N ILE A 13 -17.17 -2.97 -1.50
CA ILE A 13 -16.25 -2.94 -0.36
C ILE A 13 -15.82 -1.49 -0.03
N PHE A 14 -15.54 -0.66 -1.04
CA PHE A 14 -15.19 0.75 -0.83
C PHE A 14 -16.39 1.55 -0.29
N PHE A 15 -17.61 1.27 -0.76
CA PHE A 15 -18.83 1.89 -0.27
C PHE A 15 -19.11 1.53 1.20
N ILE A 16 -18.95 0.26 1.58
CA ILE A 16 -19.08 -0.19 2.98
C ILE A 16 -18.05 0.54 3.85
N MET A 17 -16.81 0.69 3.38
CA MET A 17 -15.77 1.39 4.13
C MET A 17 -16.03 2.89 4.26
N PHE A 18 -16.61 3.52 3.23
CA PHE A 18 -17.10 4.91 3.32
C PHE A 18 -18.15 5.06 4.43
N LEU A 19 -19.15 4.19 4.47
CA LEU A 19 -20.20 4.22 5.51
C LEU A 19 -19.59 4.01 6.91
N TYR A 20 -18.67 3.05 7.03
CA TYR A 20 -18.01 2.75 8.30
C TYR A 20 -17.19 3.95 8.82
N LEU A 21 -16.43 4.63 7.94
CA LEU A 21 -15.66 5.84 8.28
C LEU A 21 -16.56 6.99 8.71
N MET A 22 -17.69 7.16 8.02
CA MET A 22 -18.68 8.19 8.35
C MET A 22 -19.26 8.01 9.76
N MET A 23 -19.67 6.78 10.11
CA MET A 23 -20.34 6.51 11.38
C MET A 23 -19.36 6.49 12.56
N ASN A 24 -18.21 5.86 12.40
CA ASN A 24 -17.30 5.51 13.51
C ASN A 24 -16.02 6.37 13.57
N GLY A 25 -15.90 7.40 12.74
CA GLY A 25 -14.72 8.29 12.76
C GLY A 25 -14.59 9.11 14.05
N LYS A 26 -13.34 9.39 14.46
CA LYS A 26 -13.04 9.98 15.79
C LYS A 26 -13.37 11.46 15.94
N THR A 27 -13.38 12.25 14.86
CA THR A 27 -13.54 13.72 14.91
C THR A 27 -14.51 14.22 13.84
N MET A 28 -15.01 15.45 13.95
CA MET A 28 -15.95 16.03 12.97
C MET A 28 -15.41 16.08 11.54
N LYS A 29 -14.08 16.14 11.38
CA LYS A 29 -13.43 16.09 10.06
C LYS A 29 -13.70 14.78 9.30
N ARG A 30 -14.18 13.72 9.99
CA ARG A 30 -14.58 12.42 9.40
C ARG A 30 -15.49 12.54 8.19
N ILE A 31 -16.40 13.51 8.22
CA ILE A 31 -17.32 13.78 7.10
C ILE A 31 -16.54 14.23 5.88
N GLN A 32 -15.56 15.10 6.07
CA GLN A 32 -14.71 15.58 4.99
C GLN A 32 -13.82 14.46 4.44
N ALA A 33 -13.17 13.65 5.29
CA ALA A 33 -12.31 12.57 4.79
C ALA A 33 -13.07 11.43 4.13
N SER A 34 -14.26 11.07 4.63
CA SER A 34 -15.09 10.04 4.00
C SER A 34 -15.59 10.49 2.63
N LEU A 35 -16.03 11.75 2.50
CA LEU A 35 -16.41 12.33 1.21
C LEU A 35 -15.22 12.39 0.26
N TYR A 36 -14.02 12.75 0.73
CA TYR A 36 -12.81 12.66 -0.08
C TYR A 36 -12.59 11.23 -0.59
N MET A 37 -12.59 10.22 0.30
CA MET A 37 -12.42 8.83 -0.12
C MET A 37 -13.47 8.41 -1.15
N PHE A 38 -14.75 8.74 -0.92
CA PHE A 38 -15.83 8.37 -1.83
C PHE A 38 -15.68 9.04 -3.19
N PHE A 39 -15.54 10.37 -3.26
CA PHE A 39 -15.45 11.07 -4.54
C PHE A 39 -14.19 10.72 -5.32
N PHE A 40 -13.04 10.57 -4.65
CA PHE A 40 -11.81 10.12 -5.31
C PHE A 40 -11.98 8.71 -5.89
N THR A 41 -12.66 7.79 -5.22
CA THR A 41 -12.77 6.42 -5.72
C THR A 41 -13.89 6.23 -6.73
N PHE A 42 -15.03 6.91 -6.55
CA PHE A 42 -16.23 6.77 -7.37
C PHE A 42 -16.13 7.51 -8.72
N MET A 43 -15.57 8.72 -8.74
CA MET A 43 -15.47 9.50 -9.98
C MET A 43 -14.64 8.78 -11.05
N PHE A 44 -13.58 8.09 -10.64
CA PHE A 44 -12.74 7.34 -11.55
C PHE A 44 -13.31 5.97 -11.88
N SER A 45 -14.11 5.36 -11.00
CA SER A 45 -14.65 4.02 -11.26
C SER A 45 -15.80 3.99 -12.28
N LEU A 46 -16.56 5.09 -12.43
CA LEU A 46 -17.60 5.20 -13.47
C LEU A 46 -17.04 5.01 -14.91
N PRO A 47 -15.94 5.69 -15.31
CA PRO A 47 -15.26 5.40 -16.57
C PRO A 47 -14.93 3.91 -16.73
N LEU A 48 -14.41 3.24 -15.68
CA LEU A 48 -14.09 1.81 -15.74
C LEU A 48 -15.32 0.98 -16.09
N LEU A 49 -16.49 1.26 -15.52
CA LEU A 49 -17.72 0.55 -15.85
C LEU A 49 -18.08 0.69 -17.34
N ILE A 50 -18.04 1.91 -17.87
CA ILE A 50 -18.33 2.18 -19.29
C ILE A 50 -17.37 1.37 -20.15
N MET A 51 -16.08 1.40 -19.83
CA MET A 51 -15.07 0.65 -20.55
C MET A 51 -15.32 -0.87 -20.47
N MET A 52 -15.68 -1.39 -19.29
CA MET A 52 -16.01 -2.80 -19.13
C MET A 52 -17.15 -3.23 -20.05
N MET A 53 -18.20 -2.41 -20.13
CA MET A 53 -19.36 -2.68 -20.97
C MET A 53 -18.99 -2.67 -22.45
N THR A 54 -18.15 -1.72 -22.89
CA THR A 54 -17.65 -1.72 -24.28
C THR A 54 -16.82 -2.97 -24.61
N MET A 55 -15.96 -3.41 -23.68
CA MET A 55 -15.17 -4.63 -23.86
C MET A 55 -16.04 -5.89 -23.89
N PHE A 56 -17.11 -5.92 -23.08
CA PHE A 56 -18.10 -6.98 -23.12
C PHE A 56 -18.83 -7.01 -24.48
N TYR A 57 -19.28 -5.85 -24.97
CA TYR A 57 -19.96 -5.73 -26.26
C TYR A 57 -19.08 -6.19 -27.43
N LEU A 58 -17.78 -5.87 -27.40
CA LEU A 58 -16.85 -6.26 -28.46
C LEU A 58 -16.47 -7.75 -28.43
N SER A 59 -16.43 -8.36 -27.24
CA SER A 59 -15.90 -9.72 -27.06
C SER A 59 -16.97 -10.78 -26.82
N ASN A 60 -18.21 -10.38 -26.55
CA ASN A 60 -19.31 -11.23 -26.09
C ASN A 60 -18.94 -12.14 -24.91
N SER A 61 -17.88 -11.82 -24.16
CA SER A 61 -17.36 -12.65 -23.07
C SER A 61 -17.06 -11.82 -21.83
N GLN A 62 -17.44 -12.34 -20.67
CA GLN A 62 -17.17 -11.68 -19.38
C GLN A 62 -15.93 -12.23 -18.67
N ASN A 63 -15.26 -13.23 -19.25
CA ASN A 63 -14.14 -13.90 -18.63
C ASN A 63 -12.83 -13.13 -18.86
N PHE A 64 -12.13 -12.80 -17.77
CA PHE A 64 -10.80 -12.16 -17.80
C PHE A 64 -9.81 -12.88 -18.73
N SER A 65 -9.85 -14.22 -18.79
CA SER A 65 -8.95 -15.00 -19.63
C SER A 65 -9.23 -14.85 -21.13
N MET A 66 -10.48 -14.69 -21.54
CA MET A 66 -10.81 -14.46 -22.96
C MET A 66 -10.55 -13.01 -23.37
N LEU A 67 -10.73 -12.07 -22.46
CA LEU A 67 -10.43 -10.66 -22.70
C LEU A 67 -8.94 -10.41 -23.02
N SER A 68 -8.00 -11.22 -22.49
CA SER A 68 -6.57 -11.06 -22.82
C SER A 68 -6.20 -11.43 -24.26
N TYR A 69 -7.04 -12.21 -24.96
CA TYR A 69 -6.77 -12.62 -26.35
C TYR A 69 -7.31 -11.62 -27.38
N ILE A 70 -8.08 -10.61 -26.94
CA ILE A 70 -8.60 -9.61 -27.86
C ILE A 70 -7.46 -8.73 -28.32
N GLN A 71 -7.13 -8.82 -29.60
CA GLN A 71 -6.25 -7.88 -30.24
C GLN A 71 -6.99 -6.56 -30.44
N ILE A 72 -6.73 -5.63 -29.54
CA ILE A 72 -7.27 -4.28 -29.63
C ILE A 72 -6.44 -3.51 -30.66
N ASN A 73 -7.09 -3.04 -31.73
CA ASN A 73 -6.46 -2.19 -32.74
C ASN A 73 -5.83 -0.95 -32.11
N ASN A 74 -4.75 -0.44 -32.69
CA ASN A 74 -3.95 0.66 -32.13
C ASN A 74 -4.61 2.05 -32.29
N SER A 75 -5.95 2.11 -32.34
CA SER A 75 -6.72 3.34 -32.49
C SER A 75 -6.56 4.26 -31.27
N PHE A 76 -6.74 5.56 -31.47
CA PHE A 76 -6.65 6.54 -30.39
C PHE A 76 -7.68 6.27 -29.27
N LEU A 77 -8.91 5.92 -29.65
CA LEU A 77 -9.96 5.55 -28.70
C LEU A 77 -9.51 4.40 -27.81
N ASN A 78 -8.96 3.35 -28.40
CA ASN A 78 -8.46 2.18 -27.68
C ASN A 78 -7.30 2.53 -26.74
N LYS A 79 -6.39 3.44 -27.14
CA LYS A 79 -5.35 3.96 -26.24
C LYS A 79 -5.94 4.66 -25.02
N MET A 80 -6.93 5.54 -25.24
CA MET A 80 -7.61 6.24 -24.16
C MET A 80 -8.35 5.27 -23.24
N MET A 81 -9.02 4.26 -23.82
CA MET A 81 -9.69 3.20 -23.06
C MET A 81 -8.72 2.56 -22.07
N MET A 82 -7.58 2.07 -22.56
CA MET A 82 -6.59 1.37 -21.72
C MET A 82 -5.99 2.24 -20.63
N VAL A 83 -5.76 3.52 -20.91
CA VAL A 83 -5.26 4.48 -19.91
C VAL A 83 -6.28 4.68 -18.79
N PHE A 84 -7.55 4.90 -19.13
CA PHE A 84 -8.61 5.06 -18.12
C PHE A 84 -8.80 3.81 -17.27
N MET A 85 -8.71 2.61 -17.88
CA MET A 85 -8.77 1.34 -17.15
C MET A 85 -7.70 1.25 -16.06
N MET A 86 -6.49 1.74 -16.33
CA MET A 86 -5.42 1.75 -15.34
C MET A 86 -5.60 2.84 -14.30
N ILE A 87 -5.99 4.06 -14.69
CA ILE A 87 -6.13 5.22 -13.77
C ILE A 87 -6.99 4.88 -12.55
N VAL A 88 -8.09 4.14 -12.71
CA VAL A 88 -8.96 3.77 -11.58
C VAL A 88 -8.20 3.02 -10.50
N PHE A 89 -7.35 2.08 -10.92
CA PHE A 89 -6.52 1.33 -10.00
C PHE A 89 -5.37 2.19 -9.46
N LEU A 90 -4.88 3.19 -10.20
CA LEU A 90 -3.90 4.19 -9.70
C LEU A 90 -4.50 5.19 -8.70
N VAL A 91 -5.83 5.33 -8.63
CA VAL A 91 -6.46 6.13 -7.58
C VAL A 91 -6.67 5.28 -6.33
N LYS A 92 -7.06 4.01 -6.50
CA LYS A 92 -7.28 3.07 -5.40
C LYS A 92 -5.99 2.50 -4.79
N LEU A 93 -4.94 2.34 -5.60
CA LEU A 93 -3.55 2.32 -5.15
C LEU A 93 -3.06 3.76 -5.15
N PRO A 94 -2.98 4.45 -4.00
CA PRO A 94 -2.70 5.87 -3.96
C PRO A 94 -1.28 6.15 -4.43
N ILE A 95 -1.10 6.27 -5.74
CA ILE A 95 0.13 6.73 -6.35
C ILE A 95 0.19 8.24 -6.15
N TYR A 96 1.38 8.79 -6.25
CA TYR A 96 1.59 10.23 -6.22
C TYR A 96 0.65 10.95 -7.20
N MET A 97 0.19 12.15 -6.82
CA MET A 97 -1.01 12.87 -7.30
C MET A 97 -2.36 12.41 -6.70
N PHE A 98 -2.66 11.11 -6.66
CA PHE A 98 -3.96 10.62 -6.19
C PHE A 98 -3.98 10.19 -4.71
N HIS A 99 -2.87 10.35 -4.01
CA HIS A 99 -2.70 9.81 -2.66
C HIS A 99 -3.41 10.58 -1.52
N MET A 100 -3.91 11.78 -1.77
CA MET A 100 -4.38 12.70 -0.71
C MET A 100 -5.55 12.17 0.14
N TRP A 101 -6.37 11.27 -0.41
CA TRP A 101 -7.49 10.69 0.33
C TRP A 101 -7.01 9.74 1.43
N LEU A 102 -5.89 9.04 1.23
CA LEU A 102 -5.46 7.96 2.12
C LEU A 102 -4.99 8.46 3.51
N PRO A 103 -4.11 9.48 3.63
CA PRO A 103 -3.69 10.00 4.93
C PRO A 103 -4.87 10.56 5.73
N LYS A 104 -5.80 11.27 5.05
CA LYS A 104 -7.01 11.82 5.68
C LYS A 104 -7.90 10.70 6.21
N ALA A 105 -8.15 9.67 5.40
CA ALA A 105 -8.95 8.51 5.81
C ALA A 105 -8.36 7.80 7.02
N HIS A 106 -7.04 7.52 7.04
CA HIS A 106 -6.41 6.82 8.16
C HIS A 106 -6.34 7.64 9.45
N VAL A 107 -6.15 8.95 9.36
CA VAL A 107 -6.10 9.81 10.55
C VAL A 107 -7.45 9.81 11.26
N GLU A 108 -8.56 9.72 10.54
CA GLU A 108 -9.89 9.85 11.14
C GLU A 108 -10.57 8.50 11.42
N ALA A 109 -10.13 7.44 10.74
CA ALA A 109 -10.59 6.08 10.97
C ALA A 109 -10.35 5.60 12.42
N PRO A 110 -11.29 4.83 12.98
CA PRO A 110 -11.00 3.99 14.15
C PRO A 110 -9.97 2.92 13.76
N LEU A 111 -9.47 2.20 14.77
CA LEU A 111 -8.42 1.19 14.61
C LEU A 111 -8.77 0.16 13.52
N GLU A 112 -9.91 -0.50 13.66
CA GLU A 112 -10.38 -1.55 12.75
C GLU A 112 -10.46 -1.04 11.31
N GLY A 113 -11.03 0.15 11.12
CA GLY A 113 -11.09 0.80 9.81
C GLY A 113 -9.71 1.04 9.21
N SER A 114 -8.76 1.53 10.01
CA SER A 114 -7.38 1.73 9.54
C SER A 114 -6.67 0.42 9.19
N MET A 115 -6.96 -0.67 9.92
CA MET A 115 -6.41 -2.00 9.62
C MET A 115 -6.99 -2.59 8.34
N ILE A 116 -8.31 -2.50 8.13
CA ILE A 116 -8.96 -3.00 6.91
C ILE A 116 -8.50 -2.19 5.69
N LEU A 117 -8.39 -0.87 5.84
CA LEU A 117 -8.00 0.03 4.74
C LEU A 117 -6.54 -0.22 4.33
N ALA A 118 -5.64 -0.37 5.30
CA ALA A 118 -4.23 -0.64 5.03
C ALA A 118 -4.01 -2.10 4.59
N GLY A 119 -4.60 -3.07 5.29
CA GLY A 119 -4.37 -4.50 5.11
C GLY A 119 -5.03 -5.07 3.85
N VAL A 120 -6.26 -4.66 3.54
CA VAL A 120 -7.09 -5.27 2.48
C VAL A 120 -7.36 -4.32 1.33
N LEU A 121 -7.91 -3.12 1.58
CA LEU A 121 -8.36 -2.22 0.49
C LEU A 121 -7.24 -1.84 -0.48
N LEU A 122 -6.07 -1.49 0.04
CA LEU A 122 -4.89 -1.20 -0.80
C LEU A 122 -4.49 -2.41 -1.67
N LYS A 123 -4.64 -3.62 -1.14
CA LYS A 123 -4.24 -4.85 -1.84
C LYS A 123 -5.25 -5.23 -2.90
N LEU A 124 -6.54 -4.91 -2.70
CA LEU A 124 -7.54 -5.03 -3.76
C LEU A 124 -7.23 -4.09 -4.93
N GLY A 125 -6.75 -2.87 -4.66
CA GLY A 125 -6.22 -1.97 -5.69
C GLY A 125 -5.03 -2.60 -6.44
N GLY A 126 -4.09 -3.17 -5.69
CA GLY A 126 -2.91 -3.88 -6.21
C GLY A 126 -3.27 -5.07 -7.11
N TYR A 127 -4.17 -5.91 -6.62
CA TYR A 127 -4.72 -7.04 -7.35
C TYR A 127 -5.44 -6.61 -8.63
N GLY A 128 -6.19 -5.50 -8.58
CA GLY A 128 -6.73 -4.83 -9.75
C GLY A 128 -5.63 -4.51 -10.76
N VAL A 129 -4.61 -3.73 -10.37
CA VAL A 129 -3.47 -3.44 -11.26
C VAL A 129 -2.88 -4.72 -11.84
N ILE A 130 -2.66 -5.78 -11.06
CA ILE A 130 -2.11 -7.04 -11.60
C ILE A 130 -3.02 -7.62 -12.68
N ARG A 131 -4.32 -7.81 -12.41
CA ARG A 131 -5.26 -8.40 -13.39
C ARG A 131 -5.36 -7.56 -14.66
N PHE A 132 -5.47 -6.24 -14.53
CA PHE A 132 -5.59 -5.33 -15.67
C PHE A 132 -4.27 -5.14 -16.40
N SER A 133 -3.13 -5.20 -15.71
CA SER A 133 -1.81 -5.16 -16.33
C SER A 133 -1.58 -6.37 -17.24
N PHE A 134 -2.08 -7.56 -16.88
CA PHE A 134 -2.00 -8.73 -17.75
C PHE A 134 -2.89 -8.60 -18.99
N LEU A 135 -4.11 -8.08 -18.84
CA LEU A 135 -4.99 -7.77 -19.98
C LEU A 135 -4.37 -6.75 -20.94
N THR A 136 -3.73 -5.73 -20.38
CA THR A 136 -3.15 -4.61 -21.12
C THR A 136 -1.68 -4.81 -21.48
N LYS A 137 -1.09 -5.98 -21.19
CA LYS A 137 0.35 -6.23 -21.36
C LYS A 137 0.80 -6.00 -22.80
N ASN A 138 0.06 -6.52 -23.76
CA ASN A 138 0.39 -6.34 -25.19
C ASN A 138 0.33 -4.86 -25.59
N PHE A 139 -0.65 -4.13 -25.06
CA PHE A 139 -0.79 -2.70 -25.30
C PHE A 139 0.36 -1.89 -24.69
N PHE A 140 0.72 -2.13 -23.43
CA PHE A 140 1.84 -1.43 -22.78
C PHE A 140 3.18 -1.77 -23.42
N LYS A 141 3.35 -3.01 -23.90
CA LYS A 141 4.53 -3.38 -24.69
C LYS A 141 4.62 -2.60 -26.00
N MET A 142 3.47 -2.33 -26.64
CA MET A 142 3.38 -1.48 -27.84
C MET A 142 3.50 0.02 -27.54
N THR A 143 3.20 0.44 -26.30
CA THR A 143 3.22 1.84 -25.85
C THR A 143 4.19 2.05 -24.67
N SER A 144 5.44 1.62 -24.87
CA SER A 144 6.51 1.67 -23.85
C SER A 144 6.71 3.06 -23.23
N ASN A 145 6.45 4.12 -23.98
CA ASN A 145 6.54 5.50 -23.47
C ASN A 145 5.52 5.78 -22.35
N LEU A 146 4.28 5.28 -22.47
CA LEU A 146 3.25 5.52 -21.45
C LEU A 146 3.55 4.77 -20.15
N SER A 147 4.00 3.51 -20.25
CA SER A 147 4.42 2.75 -19.06
C SER A 147 5.60 3.41 -18.36
N ASN A 148 6.58 3.92 -19.12
CA ASN A 148 7.75 4.59 -18.55
C ASN A 148 7.36 5.88 -17.82
N ILE A 149 6.42 6.66 -18.35
CA ILE A 149 5.91 7.87 -17.68
C ILE A 149 5.21 7.51 -16.37
N LEU A 150 4.36 6.47 -16.35
CA LEU A 150 3.68 6.02 -15.13
C LEU A 150 4.65 5.50 -14.07
N VAL A 151 5.67 4.75 -14.48
CA VAL A 151 6.71 4.25 -13.58
C VAL A 151 7.53 5.40 -13.00
N PHE A 152 7.90 6.37 -13.84
CA PHE A 152 8.67 7.54 -13.42
C PHE A 152 7.89 8.41 -12.43
N THR A 153 6.60 8.67 -12.67
CA THR A 153 5.76 9.43 -11.73
C THR A 153 5.56 8.70 -10.40
N ALA A 154 5.43 7.37 -10.42
CA ALA A 154 5.34 6.58 -9.19
C ALA A 154 6.63 6.63 -8.36
N ILE A 155 7.80 6.54 -9.00
CA ILE A 155 9.12 6.59 -8.36
C ILE A 155 9.45 7.96 -7.79
N LEU A 156 9.29 9.02 -8.59
CA LEU A 156 9.50 10.39 -8.09
C LEU A 156 8.53 10.70 -6.96
N GLY A 157 7.30 10.22 -7.11
CA GLY A 157 6.30 10.28 -6.09
C GLY A 157 6.71 9.63 -4.78
N SER A 158 7.24 8.41 -4.84
CA SER A 158 7.66 7.67 -3.66
C SER A 158 8.83 8.36 -2.92
N LEU A 159 9.76 9.00 -3.65
CA LEU A 159 10.78 9.86 -3.05
C LEU A 159 10.17 11.05 -2.31
N ILE A 160 9.25 11.76 -2.96
CA ILE A 160 8.65 12.95 -2.37
C ILE A 160 7.88 12.55 -1.11
N MET A 161 7.15 11.42 -1.16
CA MET A 161 6.41 10.93 0.01
C MET A 161 7.34 10.47 1.14
N SER A 162 8.48 9.86 0.86
CA SER A 162 9.44 9.49 1.91
C SER A 162 10.06 10.72 2.59
N LEU A 163 10.32 11.80 1.84
CA LEU A 163 10.73 13.08 2.40
C LEU A 163 9.61 13.75 3.21
N VAL A 164 8.35 13.64 2.76
CA VAL A 164 7.20 14.13 3.53
C VAL A 164 7.10 13.40 4.87
N CYS A 165 7.30 12.06 4.91
CA CYS A 165 7.29 11.28 6.16
C CYS A 165 8.24 11.83 7.24
N LEU A 166 9.43 12.32 6.86
CA LEU A 166 10.39 12.90 7.80
C LEU A 166 9.91 14.20 8.47
N ARG A 167 8.98 14.91 7.83
CA ARG A 167 8.47 16.19 8.32
C ARG A 167 7.14 16.08 9.06
N GLN A 168 6.46 14.94 8.96
CA GLN A 168 5.16 14.76 9.60
C GLN A 168 5.30 14.63 11.12
N SER A 169 4.37 15.24 11.85
CA SER A 169 4.33 15.19 13.31
C SER A 169 3.37 14.11 13.84
N ASP A 170 2.39 13.69 13.05
CA ASP A 170 1.36 12.72 13.43
C ASP A 170 1.74 11.29 13.05
N MET A 171 1.81 10.39 14.04
CA MET A 171 2.23 9.00 13.81
C MET A 171 1.34 8.23 12.82
N LYS A 172 0.00 8.37 12.91
CA LYS A 172 -0.91 7.72 11.95
C LYS A 172 -0.69 8.24 10.52
N SER A 173 -0.36 9.53 10.36
CA SER A 173 -0.10 10.11 9.05
C SER A 173 1.19 9.58 8.46
N ILE A 174 2.26 9.42 9.25
CA ILE A 174 3.53 8.83 8.79
C ILE A 174 3.31 7.42 8.28
N ILE A 175 2.58 6.58 9.03
CA ILE A 175 2.29 5.20 8.60
C ILE A 175 1.47 5.18 7.31
N ALA A 176 0.51 6.09 7.17
CA ALA A 176 -0.29 6.24 5.96
C ALA A 176 0.59 6.66 4.76
N TYR A 177 1.50 7.61 4.93
CA TYR A 177 2.43 8.01 3.87
C TYR A 177 3.47 6.93 3.55
N SER A 178 3.98 6.17 4.54
CA SER A 178 4.85 5.03 4.24
C SER A 178 4.13 3.96 3.41
N SER A 179 2.81 3.81 3.58
CA SER A 179 2.03 2.88 2.73
C SER A 179 1.97 3.31 1.27
N VAL A 180 1.97 4.61 0.99
CA VAL A 180 2.09 5.15 -0.37
C VAL A 180 3.45 4.83 -0.98
N VAL A 181 4.54 4.95 -0.21
CA VAL A 181 5.91 4.61 -0.66
C VAL A 181 6.02 3.13 -1.01
N HIS A 182 5.57 2.23 -0.13
CA HIS A 182 5.67 0.79 -0.38
C HIS A 182 4.75 0.31 -1.51
N MET A 183 3.55 0.86 -1.65
CA MET A 183 2.63 0.50 -2.75
C MET A 183 3.09 1.04 -4.11
N SER A 184 3.79 2.18 -4.15
CA SER A 184 4.41 2.66 -5.39
C SER A 184 5.59 1.80 -5.83
N ILE A 185 6.38 1.24 -4.89
CA ILE A 185 7.41 0.23 -5.21
C ILE A 185 6.77 -1.03 -5.80
N MET A 186 5.71 -1.52 -5.19
CA MET A 186 4.93 -2.65 -5.72
C MET A 186 4.42 -2.38 -7.14
N PHE A 187 3.88 -1.19 -7.39
CA PHE A 187 3.39 -0.79 -8.71
C PHE A 187 4.46 -0.80 -9.80
N MET A 188 5.68 -0.35 -9.49
CA MET A 188 6.81 -0.44 -10.42
C MET A 188 7.12 -1.89 -10.81
N GLY A 189 7.09 -2.80 -9.84
CA GLY A 189 7.34 -4.22 -10.07
C GLY A 189 6.40 -4.78 -11.12
N ILE A 190 5.10 -4.45 -11.03
CA ILE A 190 4.08 -4.88 -11.99
C ILE A 190 4.31 -4.23 -13.37
N MET A 191 4.55 -2.92 -13.40
CA MET A 191 4.74 -2.16 -14.64
C MET A 191 6.08 -2.43 -15.33
N SER A 192 6.99 -3.19 -14.72
CA SER A 192 8.19 -3.64 -15.40
C SER A 192 7.89 -4.64 -16.54
N PHE A 193 6.74 -5.34 -16.49
CA PHE A 193 6.15 -6.27 -17.51
C PHE A 193 7.05 -7.39 -18.08
N SER A 194 8.36 -7.32 -17.89
CA SER A 194 9.38 -8.06 -18.61
C SER A 194 9.97 -9.21 -17.79
N SER A 195 9.84 -9.19 -16.47
CA SER A 195 10.45 -10.21 -15.60
C SER A 195 9.43 -10.84 -14.65
N MET A 196 9.51 -12.18 -14.51
CA MET A 196 8.81 -12.90 -13.43
C MET A 196 9.17 -12.34 -12.05
N GLN A 197 10.41 -11.83 -11.91
CA GLN A 197 10.93 -11.25 -10.67
C GLN A 197 10.13 -10.02 -10.24
N GLY A 198 9.79 -9.10 -11.17
CA GLY A 198 9.00 -7.91 -10.84
C GLY A 198 7.60 -8.26 -10.32
N ASN A 199 6.94 -9.22 -10.97
CA ASN A 199 5.62 -9.69 -10.55
C ASN A 199 5.69 -10.42 -9.19
N GLN A 200 6.67 -11.30 -8.99
CA GLN A 200 6.87 -12.01 -7.73
C GLN A 200 7.20 -11.03 -6.59
N GLY A 201 8.10 -10.09 -6.83
CA GLY A 201 8.43 -9.03 -5.87
C GLY A 201 7.23 -8.16 -5.52
N SER A 202 6.41 -7.78 -6.50
CA SER A 202 5.20 -6.99 -6.24
C SER A 202 4.17 -7.74 -5.38
N LEU A 203 3.95 -9.03 -5.65
CA LEU A 203 3.09 -9.89 -4.85
C LEU A 203 3.62 -10.02 -3.42
N MET A 204 4.92 -10.27 -3.27
CA MET A 204 5.56 -10.35 -1.97
C MET A 204 5.40 -9.05 -1.18
N MET A 205 5.55 -7.89 -1.84
CA MET A 205 5.38 -6.59 -1.21
C MET A 205 3.95 -6.35 -0.71
N MET A 206 2.94 -6.72 -1.52
CA MET A 206 1.54 -6.59 -1.12
C MET A 206 1.23 -7.41 0.13
N ILE A 207 1.77 -8.62 0.21
CA ILE A 207 1.60 -9.51 1.35
C ILE A 207 2.33 -8.95 2.57
N ALA A 208 3.62 -8.65 2.46
CA ALA A 208 4.44 -8.16 3.56
C ALA A 208 3.83 -6.88 4.15
N HIS A 209 3.56 -5.89 3.31
CA HIS A 209 2.91 -4.66 3.74
C HIS A 209 1.47 -4.88 4.23
N GLY A 210 0.80 -5.95 3.77
CA GLY A 210 -0.51 -6.40 4.25
C GLY A 210 -0.55 -6.68 5.74
N PHE A 211 0.54 -7.21 6.29
CA PHE A 211 0.64 -7.50 7.70
C PHE A 211 1.37 -6.40 8.49
N ILE A 212 2.41 -5.79 7.90
CA ILE A 212 3.22 -4.76 8.59
C ILE A 212 2.39 -3.50 8.89
N SER A 213 1.60 -3.02 7.92
CA SER A 213 0.85 -1.77 8.12
C SER A 213 -0.28 -1.86 9.17
N PRO A 214 -1.14 -2.91 9.22
CA PRO A 214 -2.08 -3.09 10.32
C PRO A 214 -1.39 -3.23 11.68
N LEU A 215 -0.25 -3.93 11.74
CA LEU A 215 0.54 -4.07 12.97
C LEU A 215 1.03 -2.70 13.48
N MET A 216 1.54 -1.86 12.58
CA MET A 216 1.95 -0.49 12.89
C MET A 216 0.77 0.37 13.38
N PHE A 217 -0.38 0.31 12.70
CA PHE A 217 -1.60 1.01 13.15
C PHE A 217 -2.10 0.52 14.51
N PHE A 218 -2.01 -0.78 14.78
CA PHE A 218 -2.33 -1.38 16.09
C PHE A 218 -1.46 -0.80 17.20
N SER A 219 -0.14 -0.77 16.99
CA SER A 219 0.79 -0.21 17.97
C SER A 219 0.56 1.28 18.23
N VAL A 220 0.31 2.09 17.21
CA VAL A 220 0.06 3.52 17.41
C VAL A 220 -1.23 3.78 18.16
N ASP A 221 -2.30 3.03 17.88
CA ASP A 221 -3.56 3.20 18.60
C ASP A 221 -3.46 2.72 20.06
N TYR A 222 -2.66 1.70 20.34
CA TYR A 222 -2.36 1.31 21.73
C TYR A 222 -1.72 2.45 22.51
N ILE A 223 -0.70 3.12 21.94
CA ILE A 223 -0.10 4.28 22.62
C ILE A 223 -1.13 5.42 22.70
N TYR A 224 -1.93 5.65 21.66
CA TYR A 224 -3.00 6.65 21.67
C TYR A 224 -3.97 6.43 22.83
N ASN A 225 -4.41 5.20 23.10
CA ASN A 225 -5.32 4.90 24.21
C ASN A 225 -4.69 5.09 25.59
N LYS A 226 -3.36 5.19 25.69
CA LYS A 226 -2.64 5.48 26.95
C LYS A 226 -2.29 6.96 27.12
N MET A 227 -2.08 7.67 26.03
CA MET A 227 -1.55 9.04 26.01
C MET A 227 -2.56 10.10 25.53
N ASN A 228 -3.67 9.67 24.95
CA ASN A 228 -4.68 10.49 24.26
C ASN A 228 -4.12 11.47 23.23
N SER A 229 -2.90 11.25 22.74
CA SER A 229 -2.21 12.08 21.77
C SER A 229 -1.52 11.23 20.72
N ARG A 230 -1.38 11.76 19.51
CA ARG A 230 -0.79 11.08 18.34
C ARG A 230 0.50 11.74 17.85
N SER A 231 0.81 12.92 18.38
CA SER A 231 1.96 13.71 17.99
C SER A 231 3.25 13.12 18.55
N ILE A 232 4.23 12.93 17.69
CA ILE A 232 5.56 12.41 18.04
C ILE A 232 6.22 13.23 19.16
N PHE A 233 6.02 14.55 19.18
CA PHE A 233 6.63 15.44 20.18
C PHE A 233 6.19 15.16 21.62
N ILE A 234 4.94 14.70 21.81
CA ILE A 234 4.38 14.36 23.13
C ILE A 234 4.79 12.93 23.53
N MET A 235 4.94 12.04 22.55
CA MET A 235 5.19 10.61 22.71
C MET A 235 6.65 10.24 22.97
N LYS A 236 7.40 11.07 23.71
CA LYS A 236 8.80 10.78 24.03
C LYS A 236 8.90 9.72 25.13
N SER A 237 10.04 9.03 25.21
CA SER A 237 10.48 8.16 26.34
C SER A 237 9.75 6.83 26.56
N ILE A 238 9.19 6.20 25.52
CA ILE A 238 8.44 4.94 25.68
C ILE A 238 9.30 3.82 26.30
N ASN A 239 10.62 3.83 26.07
CA ASN A 239 11.55 2.78 26.50
C ASN A 239 11.48 2.48 28.01
N TYR A 240 11.59 3.51 28.86
CA TYR A 240 11.63 3.32 30.32
C TYR A 240 10.32 2.85 30.93
N LYS A 241 9.19 3.05 30.24
CA LYS A 241 7.85 2.82 30.83
C LYS A 241 7.18 1.56 30.33
N MET A 242 7.49 1.14 29.11
CA MET A 242 6.87 0.01 28.44
C MET A 242 7.94 -0.79 27.67
N SER A 243 8.87 -1.42 28.38
CA SER A 243 9.98 -2.16 27.76
C SER A 243 9.53 -3.23 26.75
N LYS A 244 8.43 -3.95 27.04
CA LYS A 244 7.85 -4.93 26.10
C LYS A 244 7.34 -4.28 24.82
N PHE A 245 6.65 -3.15 24.93
CA PHE A 245 6.17 -2.42 23.76
C PHE A 245 7.33 -1.80 22.97
N TYR A 246 8.39 -1.35 23.64
CA TYR A 246 9.60 -0.84 22.97
C TYR A 246 10.20 -1.90 22.02
N ILE A 247 10.37 -3.13 22.50
CA ILE A 247 10.88 -4.24 21.69
C ILE A 247 9.94 -4.52 20.51
N MET A 248 8.63 -4.59 20.78
CA MET A 248 7.61 -4.79 19.74
C MET A 248 7.68 -3.69 18.67
N TRP A 249 7.63 -2.43 19.09
CA TRP A 249 7.69 -1.27 18.20
C TRP A 249 8.96 -1.25 17.34
N MET A 250 10.11 -1.60 17.93
CA MET A 250 11.36 -1.77 17.19
C MET A 250 11.23 -2.83 16.09
N PHE A 251 10.67 -4.01 16.39
CA PHE A 251 10.43 -5.04 15.38
C PHE A 251 9.49 -4.55 14.26
N CYS A 252 8.40 -3.88 14.62
CA CYS A 252 7.48 -3.22 13.68
C CYS A 252 8.21 -2.32 12.67
N LEU A 253 9.12 -1.49 13.18
CA LEU A 253 9.87 -0.53 12.37
C LEU A 253 10.96 -1.21 11.54
N MET A 254 11.62 -2.23 12.07
CA MET A 254 12.59 -3.04 11.30
C MET A 254 11.90 -3.76 10.13
N LEU A 255 10.67 -4.25 10.33
CA LEU A 255 9.87 -4.84 9.26
C LEU A 255 9.52 -3.79 8.18
N ASN A 256 9.13 -2.58 8.59
CA ASN A 256 8.79 -1.48 7.68
C ASN A 256 10.00 -0.84 6.98
N MET A 257 11.21 -0.96 7.55
CA MET A 257 12.48 -0.55 6.93
C MET A 257 13.06 -1.57 5.97
N SER A 258 12.39 -2.71 5.77
CA SER A 258 12.88 -3.77 4.89
C SER A 258 14.26 -4.27 5.33
N PHE A 259 14.42 -4.61 6.61
CA PHE A 259 15.65 -5.24 7.10
C PHE A 259 15.89 -6.58 6.39
N PRO A 260 17.15 -6.95 6.05
CA PRO A 260 17.48 -8.02 5.10
C PRO A 260 16.88 -9.41 5.37
N ILE A 261 16.50 -9.68 6.62
CA ILE A 261 15.95 -10.97 7.04
C ILE A 261 14.46 -11.10 6.64
N PHE A 262 13.76 -9.98 6.40
CA PHE A 262 12.31 -9.95 6.26
C PHE A 262 11.84 -9.93 4.79
N MET A 263 10.57 -10.32 4.61
CA MET A 263 9.92 -10.43 3.29
C MET A 263 9.96 -9.13 2.47
N SER A 264 9.82 -7.98 3.13
CA SER A 264 9.82 -6.66 2.50
C SER A 264 11.14 -6.35 1.78
N PHE A 265 12.27 -6.79 2.33
CA PHE A 265 13.58 -6.67 1.68
C PHE A 265 13.65 -7.50 0.40
N PHE A 266 13.27 -8.78 0.46
CA PHE A 266 13.30 -9.65 -0.71
C PHE A 266 12.41 -9.12 -1.84
N SER A 267 11.24 -8.56 -1.51
CA SER A 267 10.40 -7.92 -2.53
C SER A 267 11.07 -6.71 -3.16
N GLU A 268 11.70 -5.83 -2.39
CA GLU A 268 12.37 -4.64 -2.91
C GLU A 268 13.57 -4.99 -3.79
N VAL A 269 14.35 -6.00 -3.41
CA VAL A 269 15.46 -6.50 -4.23
C VAL A 269 14.97 -7.11 -5.53
N MET A 270 13.89 -7.91 -5.51
CA MET A 270 13.31 -8.47 -6.74
C MET A 270 12.75 -7.40 -7.68
N VAL A 271 12.15 -6.33 -7.14
CA VAL A 271 11.68 -5.19 -7.93
C VAL A 271 12.85 -4.37 -8.48
N MET A 272 13.94 -4.22 -7.72
CA MET A 272 15.16 -3.58 -8.25
C MET A 272 15.80 -4.41 -9.37
N ALA A 273 15.85 -5.74 -9.22
CA ALA A 273 16.34 -6.63 -10.25
C ALA A 273 15.52 -6.52 -11.55
N SER A 274 14.19 -6.40 -11.46
CA SER A 274 13.33 -6.25 -12.64
C SER A 274 13.55 -4.95 -13.41
N LEU A 275 13.98 -3.89 -12.73
CA LEU A 275 14.20 -2.57 -13.33
C LEU A 275 15.61 -2.38 -13.89
N SER A 276 16.55 -3.29 -13.55
CA SER A 276 17.96 -3.21 -13.95
C SER A 276 18.18 -3.02 -15.45
N ASN A 277 17.30 -3.60 -16.27
CA ASN A 277 17.41 -3.55 -17.73
C ASN A 277 16.82 -2.30 -18.37
N ASN A 278 15.96 -1.55 -17.66
CA ASN A 278 15.16 -0.50 -18.30
C ASN A 278 15.87 0.86 -18.28
N ASN A 279 16.29 1.36 -17.11
CA ASN A 279 16.90 2.70 -16.98
C ASN A 279 17.69 2.84 -15.67
N MET A 280 18.97 3.20 -15.76
CA MET A 280 19.83 3.45 -14.58
C MET A 280 19.30 4.56 -13.66
N ILE A 281 18.65 5.58 -14.24
CA ILE A 281 18.05 6.69 -13.48
C ILE A 281 16.97 6.19 -12.52
N LEU A 282 16.13 5.24 -12.97
CA LEU A 282 15.06 4.69 -12.13
C LEU A 282 15.63 3.93 -10.93
N ILE A 283 16.72 3.17 -11.14
CA ILE A 283 17.41 2.43 -10.09
C ILE A 283 18.01 3.40 -9.07
N PHE A 284 18.71 4.44 -9.54
CA PHE A 284 19.30 5.44 -8.66
C PHE A 284 18.24 6.10 -7.78
N ILE A 285 17.10 6.46 -8.37
CA ILE A 285 16.00 7.03 -7.60
C ILE A 285 15.45 6.01 -6.59
N LEU A 286 15.27 4.75 -7.00
CA LEU A 286 14.82 3.69 -6.12
C LEU A 286 15.75 3.53 -4.90
N ILE A 287 17.05 3.51 -5.10
CA ILE A 287 18.03 3.44 -4.00
C ILE A 287 17.84 4.62 -3.03
N MET A 288 17.61 5.83 -3.54
CA MET A 288 17.31 6.99 -2.71
C MET A 288 15.98 6.82 -1.95
N THR A 289 14.95 6.23 -2.55
CA THR A 289 13.67 5.96 -1.86
C THR A 289 13.85 5.01 -0.69
N LEU A 290 14.69 3.98 -0.85
CA LEU A 290 14.99 3.00 0.19
C LEU A 290 15.86 3.59 1.31
N PHE A 291 16.80 4.47 0.96
CA PHE A 291 17.56 5.21 1.95
C PHE A 291 16.66 6.07 2.84
N PHE A 292 15.75 6.84 2.21
CA PHE A 292 14.81 7.66 2.98
C PHE A 292 13.75 6.83 3.71
N SER A 293 13.41 5.63 3.23
CA SER A 293 12.51 4.72 3.94
C SER A 293 13.10 4.21 5.25
N ALA A 294 14.40 3.90 5.25
CA ALA A 294 15.14 3.64 6.48
C ALA A 294 15.16 4.89 7.38
N ALA A 295 15.49 6.05 6.81
CA ALA A 295 15.62 7.29 7.57
C ALA A 295 14.35 7.68 8.35
N TYR A 296 13.16 7.65 7.73
CA TYR A 296 11.93 8.05 8.45
C TYR A 296 11.52 7.07 9.54
N ASN A 297 11.78 5.77 9.36
CA ASN A 297 11.46 4.78 10.38
C ASN A 297 12.44 4.90 11.57
N ILE A 298 13.73 5.16 11.32
CA ILE A 298 14.73 5.42 12.38
C ILE A 298 14.36 6.70 13.12
N PHE A 299 14.02 7.76 12.38
CA PHE A 299 13.51 9.01 12.95
C PHE A 299 12.31 8.74 13.88
N LEU A 300 11.30 8.04 13.39
CA LEU A 300 10.11 7.72 14.17
C LEU A 300 10.45 6.86 15.40
N PHE A 301 11.39 5.91 15.31
CA PHE A 301 11.88 5.17 16.47
C PHE A 301 12.51 6.09 17.53
N ILE A 302 13.47 6.92 17.10
CA ILE A 302 14.27 7.74 18.02
C ILE A 302 13.38 8.73 18.76
N PHE A 303 12.51 9.45 18.04
CA PHE A 303 11.67 10.46 18.65
C PHE A 303 10.62 9.89 19.61
N CYS A 304 10.15 8.66 19.37
CA CYS A 304 9.20 8.01 20.26
C CYS A 304 9.87 7.37 21.48
N CYS A 305 11.04 6.76 21.29
CA CYS A 305 11.66 5.94 22.32
C CYS A 305 12.64 6.72 23.20
N HIS A 306 13.35 7.70 22.65
CA HIS A 306 14.34 8.50 23.38
C HIS A 306 13.75 9.84 23.87
N GLY A 307 14.47 10.47 24.80
CA GLY A 307 14.14 11.78 25.37
C GLY A 307 13.53 11.72 26.78
N LYS A 308 13.46 12.89 27.41
CA LYS A 308 12.85 13.05 28.74
C LYS A 308 11.33 13.00 28.63
N SER A 309 10.72 12.32 29.58
CA SER A 309 9.30 11.99 29.53
C SER A 309 8.38 13.05 30.09
N ILE A 310 7.24 13.29 29.44
CA ILE A 310 6.14 14.08 30.01
C ILE A 310 5.27 13.23 30.96
N MET A 311 5.12 11.94 30.67
CA MET A 311 4.35 11.01 31.50
C MET A 311 4.99 10.81 32.88
N LYS A 312 4.17 10.70 33.93
CA LYS A 312 4.68 10.46 35.30
C LYS A 312 4.60 9.01 35.78
N LYS A 313 3.83 8.13 35.13
CA LYS A 313 3.59 6.74 35.60
C LYS A 313 4.14 5.69 34.62
N SER A 314 4.79 4.65 35.14
CA SER A 314 5.03 3.40 34.43
C SER A 314 3.71 2.69 34.20
N MET A 315 3.52 2.13 33.01
CA MET A 315 2.29 1.42 32.68
C MET A 315 2.63 -0.04 32.37
N LYS A 316 1.72 -0.97 32.65
CA LYS A 316 1.88 -2.37 32.26
C LYS A 316 1.15 -2.61 30.94
N MET A 317 1.80 -3.40 30.10
CA MET A 317 1.22 -3.88 28.85
C MET A 317 0.12 -4.89 29.12
N ASN A 318 -0.97 -4.84 28.34
CA ASN A 318 -2.08 -5.78 28.50
C ASN A 318 -1.70 -7.13 27.86
N SER A 319 -2.02 -8.25 28.51
CA SER A 319 -1.65 -9.59 28.02
C SER A 319 -2.28 -9.93 26.66
N LEU A 320 -3.54 -9.52 26.47
CA LEU A 320 -4.26 -9.64 25.19
C LEU A 320 -3.56 -8.89 24.05
N PHE A 321 -3.07 -7.68 24.31
CA PHE A 321 -2.32 -6.92 23.31
C PHE A 321 -1.07 -7.68 22.87
N MET A 322 -0.34 -8.25 23.83
CA MET A 322 0.87 -9.02 23.54
C MET A 322 0.57 -10.24 22.68
N LEU A 323 -0.54 -10.95 22.95
CA LEU A 323 -0.97 -12.12 22.19
C LEU A 323 -1.32 -11.78 20.74
N TYR A 324 -2.16 -10.75 20.52
CA TYR A 324 -2.50 -10.32 19.16
C TYR A 324 -1.27 -9.89 18.38
N TYR A 325 -0.37 -9.15 19.03
CA TYR A 325 0.85 -8.68 18.41
C TYR A 325 1.80 -9.83 18.06
N SER A 326 1.98 -10.81 18.94
CA SER A 326 2.82 -11.99 18.68
C SER A 326 2.25 -12.87 17.56
N LEU A 327 0.92 -13.02 17.51
CA LEU A 327 0.26 -13.76 16.42
C LEU A 327 0.49 -13.08 15.08
N MET A 328 0.32 -11.76 15.02
CA MET A 328 0.54 -11.02 13.78
C MET A 328 2.00 -11.06 13.33
N ILE A 329 2.98 -10.96 14.26
CA ILE A 329 4.39 -11.15 13.92
C ILE A 329 4.66 -12.56 13.43
N TYR A 330 4.09 -13.58 14.08
CA TYR A 330 4.24 -14.96 13.65
C TYR A 330 3.75 -15.13 12.21
N PHE A 331 2.60 -14.56 11.85
CA PHE A 331 2.12 -14.57 10.47
C PHE A 331 3.08 -13.85 9.53
N VAL A 332 3.62 -12.68 9.90
CA VAL A 332 4.61 -11.96 9.09
C VAL A 332 5.87 -12.79 8.83
N LEU A 333 6.31 -13.60 9.80
CA LEU A 333 7.53 -14.41 9.71
C LEU A 333 7.32 -15.76 9.04
N VAL A 334 6.17 -16.40 9.26
CA VAL A 334 5.89 -17.77 8.79
C VAL A 334 5.24 -17.78 7.41
N TYR A 335 4.36 -16.82 7.14
CA TYR A 335 3.73 -16.69 5.83
C TYR A 335 4.71 -16.53 4.66
N PRO A 336 5.83 -15.77 4.74
CA PRO A 336 6.83 -15.73 3.67
C PRO A 336 7.51 -17.07 3.45
N ILE A 337 7.73 -17.89 4.48
CA ILE A 337 8.31 -19.23 4.31
C ILE A 337 7.34 -20.09 3.49
N PHE A 338 6.05 -20.06 3.81
CA PHE A 338 5.02 -20.76 3.04
C PHE A 338 4.91 -20.25 1.60
N MET A 339 4.98 -18.93 1.38
CA MET A 339 4.89 -18.36 0.04
C MET A 339 6.14 -18.62 -0.80
N LEU A 340 7.33 -18.49 -0.23
CA LEU A 340 8.59 -18.85 -0.90
C LEU A 340 8.59 -20.33 -1.26
N TRP A 341 8.09 -21.20 -0.38
CA TRP A 341 7.91 -22.62 -0.65
C TRP A 341 6.92 -22.85 -1.79
N TYR A 342 5.75 -22.22 -1.77
CA TYR A 342 4.75 -22.32 -2.84
C TYR A 342 5.26 -21.84 -4.20
N PHE A 343 5.97 -20.71 -4.25
CA PHE A 343 6.56 -20.17 -5.48
C PHE A 343 7.75 -21.00 -5.99
N SER A 344 8.44 -21.74 -5.13
CA SER A 344 9.53 -22.62 -5.56
C SER A 344 9.03 -23.85 -6.34
N PHE A 345 7.81 -24.34 -6.07
CA PHE A 345 7.23 -25.52 -6.71
C PHE A 345 6.48 -25.22 -8.01
N ASN A 346 5.90 -24.03 -8.18
CA ASN A 346 5.18 -23.65 -9.42
C ASN A 346 6.11 -23.21 -10.58
N LYS A 347 7.35 -23.72 -10.62
CA LYS A 347 8.29 -23.51 -11.73
C LYS A 347 8.16 -24.57 -12.85
N TYR A 348 7.14 -25.42 -12.81
CA TYR A 348 6.85 -26.41 -13.84
C TYR A 348 5.48 -26.18 -14.45
#